data_AF-A0A7C7W3S6-F1
#
_entry.id   AF-A0A7C7W3S6-F1
#
_cell.length_a   1.000
_cell.length_b   1.000
_cell.length_c   1.000
_cell.angle_alpha   90.00
_cell.angle_beta   90.00
_cell.angle_gamma   90.00
#
_symmetry.space_group_name_H-M   'P 1'
#
loop_
_entity.id
_entity.type
_entity.pdbx_description
1 polymer ?
#
loop_
_entity_poly.entity_id
_entity_poly.type
_entity_poly.pdbx_seq_one_letter_code
_entity_poly.pdbx_strand_id
1 'polypeptide(L)' 'GGTFYFRWQAEGPGEGELSLAYRRPWASGPPERTFSIRVTVR' A
#
# COMPACT_ATOMS: atom_id res chain seq x y z
N GLY A 1 -17.80 9.43 1.72
CA GLY A 1 -16.36 9.40 2.03
C GLY A 1 -16.13 8.49 3.21
N GLY A 2 -14.97 7.84 3.30
CA GLY A 2 -14.60 6.96 4.41
C GLY A 2 -13.08 6.80 4.50
N THR A 3 -12.59 6.43 5.67
CA THR A 3 -11.15 6.19 5.91
C THR A 3 -10.88 4.69 5.85
N PHE A 4 -9.88 4.29 5.06
CA PHE A 4 -9.42 2.91 5.02
C PHE A 4 -8.28 2.70 6.00
N TYR A 5 -8.44 1.73 6.89
CA TYR A 5 -7.41 1.33 7.85
C TYR A 5 -6.87 -0.03 7.45
N PHE A 6 -5.56 -0.10 7.22
CA PHE A 6 -4.84 -1.34 6.93
C PHE A 6 -3.87 -1.61 8.07
N ARG A 7 -3.81 -2.87 8.52
CA ARG A 7 -2.90 -3.32 9.59
C ARG A 7 -2.05 -4.45 9.07
N TRP A 8 -0.74 -4.29 9.16
CA TRP A 8 0.25 -5.28 8.77
C TRP A 8 1.09 -5.70 9.98
N GLN A 9 1.65 -6.89 9.90
CA GLN A 9 2.62 -7.42 10.85
C GLN A 9 3.85 -7.84 10.07
N ALA A 10 5.04 -7.51 10.57
CA ALA A 10 6.29 -7.98 9.99
C ALA A 10 6.41 -9.49 10.20
N GLU A 11 6.70 -10.23 9.13
CA GLU A 11 6.98 -11.68 9.20
C GLU A 11 8.42 -11.96 9.67
N GLY A 12 9.34 -11.03 9.42
CA GLY A 12 10.74 -11.13 9.83
C GLY A 12 11.50 -9.81 9.60
N PRO A 13 12.78 -9.75 10.02
CA PRO A 13 13.63 -8.59 9.79
C PRO A 13 14.00 -8.44 8.31
N GLY A 14 14.17 -7.20 7.87
CA GLY A 14 14.52 -6.88 6.49
C GLY A 14 13.89 -5.57 6.00
N GLU A 15 14.08 -5.31 4.71
CA GLU A 15 13.46 -4.19 4.01
C GLU A 15 12.25 -4.67 3.21
N GLY A 16 11.14 -3.94 3.33
CA GLY A 16 9.93 -4.16 2.56
C GLY A 16 9.35 -2.86 2.01
N GLU A 17 8.56 -2.97 0.96
CA GLU A 17 7.84 -1.84 0.37
C GLU A 17 6.34 -2.13 0.37
N LEU A 18 5.56 -1.18 0.90
CA LEU A 18 4.11 -1.18 0.83
C LEU A 18 3.68 -0.15 -0.22
N SER A 19 3.03 -0.60 -1.29
CA SER A 19 2.48 0.26 -2.33
C SER A 19 0.96 0.17 -2.38
N LEU A 20 0.29 1.30 -2.17
CA LEU A 20 -1.16 1.44 -2.24
C LEU A 20 -1.54 2.28 -3.46
N ALA A 21 -2.49 1.78 -4.25
CA ALA A 21 -3.02 2.46 -5.42
C ALA A 21 -4.51 2.74 -5.25
N TYR A 22 -4.89 4.00 -5.21
CA TYR A 22 -6.30 4.40 -5.23
C TYR A 22 -6.80 4.35 -6.67
N ARG A 23 -7.53 3.27 -7.00
CA ARG A 23 -8.07 3.00 -8.33
C ARG A 23 -9.42 2.31 -8.26
N ARG A 24 -10.18 2.40 -9.35
CA ARG A 24 -11.38 1.58 -9.55
C ARG A 24 -10.93 0.20 -10.04
N PRO A 25 -11.27 -0.90 -9.36
CA PRO A 25 -10.81 -2.25 -9.73
C PRO A 25 -11.20 -2.66 -11.15
N TRP A 26 -12.37 -2.21 -11.63
CA TRP A 26 -12.90 -2.51 -12.96
C TRP A 26 -12.42 -1.54 -14.06
N ALA A 27 -11.65 -0.51 -13.73
CA ALA A 27 -11.13 0.41 -14.72
C ALA A 27 -9.75 -0.04 -15.22
N SER A 28 -9.56 -0.01 -16.55
CA SER A 28 -8.30 -0.35 -17.22
C SER A 28 -7.29 0.82 -17.28
N GLY A 29 -7.59 1.96 -16.64
CA GLY A 29 -6.73 3.14 -16.62
C GLY A 29 -5.69 3.14 -15.48
N PRO A 30 -4.73 4.10 -15.52
CA PRO A 30 -3.78 4.29 -14.43
C PRO A 30 -4.50 4.64 -13.11
N PRO A 31 -3.90 4.32 -11.95
CA PRO A 31 -4.47 4.68 -10.66
C PRO A 31 -4.56 6.20 -10.51
N GLU A 32 -5.63 6.67 -9.87
CA GLU A 32 -5.84 8.10 -9.64
C GLU A 32 -4.76 8.66 -8.68
N ARG A 33 -4.32 7.84 -7.72
CA ARG A 33 -3.22 8.16 -6.80
C ARG A 33 -2.45 6.90 -6.41
N THR A 34 -1.15 7.06 -6.20
CA THR A 34 -0.28 6.01 -5.66
C THR A 34 0.44 6.52 -4.43
N PHE A 35 0.57 5.68 -3.41
CA PHE A 35 1.27 5.96 -2.17
C PHE A 35 2.19 4.79 -1.85
N SER A 36 3.49 5.07 -1.68
CA SER A 36 4.50 4.05 -1.38
C SER A 36 5.18 4.36 -0.05
N ILE A 37 5.35 3.33 0.78
CA ILE A 37 6.04 3.39 2.06
C ILE A 37 7.13 2.33 2.04
N ARG A 38 8.37 2.75 2.30
CA ARG A 38 9.46 1.82 2.61
C ARG A 38 9.47 1.55 4.11
N VAL A 39 9.48 0.29 4.49
CA VAL A 39 9.49 -0.17 5.88
C VAL A 39 10.77 -0.97 6.09
N THR A 40 11.57 -0.55 7.06
CA THR A 40 12.77 -1.29 7.49
C THR A 40 12.47 -1.89 8.86
N VAL A 41 12.49 -3.22 8.94
CA VAL A 41 12.32 -3.99 10.16
C VAL A 41 13.72 -4.44 10.61
N ARG A 42 14.10 -4.07 11.83
CA ARG A 42 15.38 -4.42 12.44
C ARG A 42 15.18 -5.39 13.58
#